data_AF-A0A8J9VMV0-F1
#
_entry.id   AF-A0A8J9VMV0-F1
#
_cell.length_a   1.000
_cell.length_b   1.000
_cell.length_c   1.000
_cell.angle_alpha   90.00
_cell.angle_beta   90.00
_cell.angle_gamma   90.00
#
_symmetry.space_group_name_H-M   'P 1'
#
loop_
_entity.id
_entity.type
_entity.pdbx_description
1 polymer ?
#
loop_
_entity_poly.entity_id
_entity_poly.type
_entity_poly.pdbx_seq_one_letter_code
_entity_poly.pdbx_strand_id
1 'polypeptide(L)'
;MDSIKQSLNDLAHHFNTTMAEFQQNLNTSIPATSPTSNIAAQFSTFRTFVLSALENLQQQVNHLSKQQDHLDMNTRKKILLVHGVPEAKNEDVTAVMVKLLSDRLDLPDLSIEDISRCHRIGSSKVDKHRVVLIKFKRLLIRNQAALWCLQMLDKGRSRICYYAQWNSTSH
;
A
#
# COMPACT_ATOMS: atom_id res chain seq x y z
N MET A 1 -5.09 2.61 14.26
CA MET A 1 -3.95 2.06 15.02
C MET A 1 -4.32 1.79 16.47
N ASP A 2 -5.21 2.58 17.08
CA ASP A 2 -5.54 2.44 18.51
C ASP A 2 -6.21 1.11 18.86
N SER A 3 -7.09 0.59 18.00
CA SER A 3 -7.70 -0.74 18.19
C SER A 3 -6.67 -1.89 18.21
N ILE A 4 -5.60 -1.80 17.42
CA ILE A 4 -4.53 -2.81 17.40
C ILE A 4 -3.66 -2.69 18.65
N LYS A 5 -3.33 -1.45 19.07
CA LYS A 5 -2.64 -1.21 20.33
C LYS A 5 -3.43 -1.73 21.53
N GLN A 6 -4.74 -1.49 21.54
CA GLN A 6 -5.65 -2.03 22.56
C GLN A 6 -5.58 -3.56 22.59
N SER A 7 -5.73 -4.23 21.44
CA SER A 7 -5.66 -5.69 21.35
C SER A 7 -4.33 -6.28 21.81
N LEU A 8 -3.19 -5.64 21.50
CA LEU A 8 -1.88 -6.07 21.98
C LEU A 8 -1.71 -5.87 23.49
N ASN A 9 -2.23 -4.76 24.03
CA ASN A 9 -2.21 -4.50 25.46
C ASN A 9 -3.10 -5.49 26.21
N ASP A 10 -4.29 -5.79 25.70
CA ASP A 10 -5.22 -6.78 26.26
C ASP A 10 -4.57 -8.18 26.25
N LEU A 11 -3.89 -8.53 25.15
CA LEU A 11 -3.17 -9.79 25.04
C LEU A 11 -2.01 -9.88 26.04
N ALA A 12 -1.22 -8.82 26.17
CA ALA A 12 -0.10 -8.77 27.11
C ALA A 12 -0.56 -8.85 28.56
N HIS A 13 -1.63 -8.13 28.90
CA HIS A 13 -2.25 -8.18 30.22
C HIS A 13 -2.72 -9.60 30.53
N HIS A 14 -3.48 -10.22 29.61
CA HIS A 14 -4.00 -11.56 29.82
C HIS A 14 -2.87 -12.60 29.97
N PHE A 15 -1.83 -12.53 29.13
CA PHE A 15 -0.66 -13.41 29.24
C PHE A 15 0.01 -13.30 30.62
N ASN A 16 0.26 -12.07 31.09
CA ASN A 16 0.90 -11.85 32.38
C ASN A 16 0.05 -12.39 33.53
N THR A 17 -1.28 -12.21 33.47
CA THR A 17 -2.21 -12.75 34.47
C THR A 17 -2.21 -14.28 34.47
N THR A 18 -2.40 -14.93 33.32
CA THR A 18 -2.45 -16.41 33.27
C THR A 18 -1.10 -17.03 33.64
N MET A 19 0.02 -16.39 33.29
CA MET A 19 1.36 -16.85 33.68
C MET A 19 1.60 -16.74 35.18
N ALA A 20 1.16 -15.65 35.82
CA ALA A 20 1.24 -15.48 37.27
C ALA A 20 0.40 -16.53 38.01
N GLU A 21 -0.83 -16.79 37.54
CA GLU A 21 -1.70 -17.82 38.09
C GLU A 21 -1.09 -19.23 37.94
N PHE A 22 -0.51 -19.53 36.78
CA PHE A 22 0.18 -20.80 36.55
C PHE A 22 1.39 -20.98 37.47
N GLN A 23 2.23 -19.96 37.62
CA GLN A 23 3.38 -19.97 38.53
C GLN A 23 2.95 -20.16 40.00
N GLN A 24 1.88 -19.50 40.42
CA GLN A 24 1.33 -19.66 41.77
C GLN A 24 0.86 -21.10 42.00
N ASN A 25 0.14 -21.69 41.04
CA ASN A 25 -0.37 -23.06 41.18
C ASN A 25 0.76 -24.10 41.21
N LEU A 26 1.87 -23.89 40.49
CA LEU A 26 3.07 -24.72 40.59
C LEU A 26 3.70 -24.66 42.00
N ASN A 27 3.80 -23.47 42.58
CA ASN A 27 4.39 -23.29 43.92
C ASN A 27 3.53 -23.91 45.04
N THR A 28 2.21 -23.99 44.84
CA THR A 28 1.26 -24.43 45.87
C THR A 28 1.03 -25.95 45.87
N SER A 29 1.33 -26.64 44.77
CA SER A 29 1.03 -28.08 44.57
C SER A 29 2.14 -29.05 45.03
N ILE A 30 3.05 -28.60 45.88
CA ILE A 30 4.22 -29.37 46.34
C ILE A 30 3.92 -30.45 47.42
N PRO A 31 2.70 -30.61 47.99
CA PRO A 31 2.31 -31.89 48.61
C PRO A 31 1.15 -32.61 47.89
N ALA A 32 1.30 -33.93 47.77
CA ALA A 32 0.56 -34.88 46.93
C ALA A 32 -0.96 -35.04 47.20
N THR A 33 -1.75 -35.30 46.14
CA THR A 33 -2.68 -36.47 46.01
C THR A 33 -3.60 -36.46 44.76
N SER A 34 -3.71 -35.39 43.97
CA SER A 34 -4.16 -35.44 42.55
C SER A 34 -3.71 -34.22 41.73
N PRO A 35 -2.39 -33.99 41.56
CA PRO A 35 -1.86 -32.77 40.95
C PRO A 35 -2.01 -32.74 39.42
N THR A 36 -2.13 -33.91 38.78
CA THR A 36 -1.99 -34.06 37.33
C THR A 36 -3.18 -33.54 36.54
N SER A 37 -4.41 -33.61 37.06
CA SER A 37 -5.60 -33.14 36.31
C SER A 37 -5.70 -31.61 36.29
N ASN A 38 -5.36 -30.94 37.39
CA ASN A 38 -5.35 -29.47 37.47
C ASN A 38 -4.25 -28.88 36.57
N ILE A 39 -3.03 -29.46 36.61
CA ILE A 39 -1.92 -29.04 35.74
C ILE A 39 -2.28 -29.27 34.26
N ALA A 40 -2.90 -30.40 33.91
CA ALA A 40 -3.34 -30.68 32.55
C ALA A 40 -4.40 -29.67 32.07
N ALA A 41 -5.35 -29.30 32.93
CA ALA A 41 -6.36 -28.29 32.61
C ALA A 41 -5.71 -26.92 32.40
N GLN A 42 -4.84 -26.47 33.31
CA GLN A 42 -4.13 -25.20 33.20
C GLN A 42 -3.25 -25.14 31.94
N PHE A 43 -2.53 -26.21 31.62
CA PHE A 43 -1.73 -26.31 30.41
C PHE A 43 -2.61 -26.24 29.15
N SER A 44 -3.79 -26.88 29.17
CA SER A 44 -4.73 -26.82 28.05
C SER A 44 -5.28 -25.41 27.81
N THR A 45 -5.56 -24.66 28.88
CA THR A 45 -5.98 -23.26 28.84
C THR A 45 -4.86 -22.38 28.30
N PHE A 46 -3.63 -22.54 28.82
CA PHE A 46 -2.46 -21.81 28.35
C PHE A 46 -2.18 -22.08 26.87
N ARG A 47 -2.21 -23.35 26.45
CA ARG A 47 -2.00 -23.73 25.05
C ARG A 47 -3.04 -23.09 24.14
N THR A 48 -4.32 -23.16 24.51
CA THR A 48 -5.40 -22.53 23.74
C THR A 48 -5.21 -21.03 23.64
N PHE A 49 -4.81 -20.39 24.74
CA PHE A 49 -4.52 -18.96 24.77
C PHE A 49 -3.34 -18.60 23.84
N VAL A 50 -2.20 -19.30 23.94
CA VAL A 50 -1.02 -19.02 23.09
C VAL A 50 -1.35 -19.23 21.61
N LEU A 51 -2.10 -20.28 21.27
CA LEU A 51 -2.54 -20.50 19.89
C LEU A 51 -3.45 -19.37 19.40
N SER A 52 -4.42 -18.96 20.21
CA SER A 52 -5.30 -17.82 19.89
C SER A 52 -4.52 -16.50 19.77
N ALA A 53 -3.52 -16.28 20.62
CA ALA A 53 -2.64 -15.12 20.57
C ALA A 53 -1.84 -15.07 19.26
N LEU A 54 -1.27 -16.20 18.86
CA LEU A 54 -0.52 -16.34 17.61
C LEU A 54 -1.42 -16.15 16.38
N GLU A 55 -2.64 -16.71 16.40
CA GLU A 55 -3.64 -16.51 15.35
C GLU A 55 -4.02 -15.03 15.22
N ASN A 56 -4.28 -14.35 16.34
CA ASN A 56 -4.60 -12.93 16.35
C ASN A 56 -3.43 -12.09 15.82
N LEU A 57 -2.19 -12.39 16.23
CA LEU A 57 -1.01 -11.69 15.74
C LEU A 57 -0.84 -11.89 14.21
N GLN A 58 -1.04 -13.11 13.73
CA GLN A 58 -1.01 -13.41 12.29
C GLN A 58 -2.08 -12.63 11.54
N GLN A 59 -3.30 -12.53 12.07
CA GLN A 59 -4.37 -11.73 11.48
C GLN A 59 -4.03 -10.24 11.44
N GLN A 60 -3.43 -9.70 12.50
CA GLN A 60 -3.01 -8.29 12.56
C GLN A 60 -1.90 -8.00 11.53
N VAL A 61 -0.90 -8.88 11.40
CA VAL A 61 0.15 -8.75 10.37
C VAL A 61 -0.45 -8.77 8.97
N ASN A 62 -1.38 -9.69 8.71
CA ASN A 62 -2.09 -9.76 7.43
C ASN A 62 -2.92 -8.50 7.15
N HIS A 63 -3.54 -7.92 8.17
CA HIS A 63 -4.29 -6.68 8.03
C HIS A 63 -3.37 -5.50 7.69
N LEU A 64 -2.23 -5.37 8.39
CA LEU A 64 -1.24 -4.32 8.11
C LEU A 64 -0.68 -4.44 6.70
N SER A 65 -0.37 -5.67 6.25
CA SER A 65 0.10 -5.94 4.89
C SER A 65 -0.92 -5.44 3.85
N LYS A 66 -2.21 -5.79 4.00
CA LYS A 66 -3.28 -5.30 3.12
C LYS A 66 -3.45 -3.78 3.15
N GLN A 67 -3.32 -3.16 4.31
CA GLN A 67 -3.41 -1.70 4.43
C GLN A 67 -2.23 -1.01 3.73
N GLN A 68 -1.03 -1.56 3.86
CA GLN A 68 0.16 -1.07 3.17
C GLN A 68 -0.03 -1.14 1.66
N ASP A 69 -0.48 -2.30 1.15
CA ASP A 69 -0.80 -2.47 -0.27
C ASP A 69 -1.84 -1.46 -0.75
N HIS A 70 -2.87 -1.20 0.05
CA HIS A 70 -3.89 -0.22 -0.27
C HIS A 70 -3.34 1.21 -0.33
N LEU A 71 -2.46 1.60 0.60
CA LEU A 71 -1.81 2.92 0.59
C LEU A 71 -0.87 3.09 -0.61
N ASP A 72 -0.10 2.05 -0.92
CA ASP A 72 0.76 2.01 -2.10
C ASP A 72 -0.06 2.12 -3.38
N MET A 73 -1.13 1.32 -3.50
CA MET A 73 -2.08 1.39 -4.61
C MET A 73 -2.72 2.76 -4.72
N ASN A 74 -3.09 3.39 -3.61
CA ASN A 74 -3.68 4.74 -3.58
C ASN A 74 -2.72 5.82 -4.06
N THR A 75 -1.42 5.63 -3.80
CA THR A 75 -0.37 6.53 -4.27
C THR A 75 -0.12 6.32 -5.77
N ARG A 76 -0.01 5.06 -6.19
CA ARG A 76 0.32 4.65 -7.57
C ARG A 76 -0.84 4.90 -8.54
N LYS A 77 -2.09 4.68 -8.12
CA LYS A 77 -3.27 4.85 -8.98
C LYS A 77 -3.47 6.29 -9.45
N LYS A 78 -2.78 7.29 -8.88
CA LYS A 78 -2.86 8.69 -9.34
C LYS A 78 -1.76 9.05 -10.34
N ILE A 79 -0.94 8.08 -10.75
CA ILE A 79 0.19 8.28 -11.65
C ILE A 79 -0.21 7.86 -13.06
N LEU A 80 0.21 8.64 -14.06
CA LEU A 80 0.15 8.30 -15.47
C LEU A 80 1.56 8.45 -16.07
N LEU A 81 1.93 7.51 -16.95
CA LEU A 81 3.18 7.56 -17.71
C LEU A 81 2.87 7.94 -19.15
N VAL A 82 3.50 9.04 -19.59
CA VAL A 82 3.32 9.59 -20.94
C VAL A 82 4.64 9.46 -21.70
N HIS A 83 4.56 8.87 -22.87
CA HIS A 83 5.64 8.58 -23.80
C HIS A 83 5.54 9.47 -25.04
N GLY A 84 6.64 9.64 -25.76
CA GLY A 84 6.63 10.35 -27.04
C GLY A 84 6.43 11.86 -26.94
N VAL A 85 6.54 12.44 -25.74
CA VAL A 85 6.56 13.90 -25.56
C VAL A 85 7.97 14.39 -25.94
N PRO A 86 8.14 15.26 -26.94
CA PRO A 86 9.44 15.81 -27.32
C PRO A 86 10.14 16.47 -26.13
N GLU A 87 11.46 16.41 -26.08
CA GLU A 87 12.26 17.03 -25.01
C GLU A 87 12.90 18.34 -25.50
N ALA A 88 12.74 19.41 -24.72
CA ALA A 88 13.48 20.65 -24.93
C ALA A 88 14.50 20.89 -23.80
N LYS A 89 15.57 21.65 -24.10
CA LYS A 89 16.54 22.10 -23.09
C LYS A 89 15.84 23.09 -22.14
N ASN A 90 16.01 22.89 -20.82
CA ASN A 90 15.35 23.67 -19.76
C ASN A 90 13.82 23.74 -19.89
N GLU A 91 13.16 22.63 -20.25
CA GLU A 91 11.70 22.59 -20.30
C GLU A 91 11.07 22.59 -18.89
N ASP A 92 9.99 23.36 -18.73
CA ASP A 92 9.04 23.12 -17.65
C ASP A 92 8.10 21.99 -18.07
N VAL A 93 8.46 20.77 -17.65
CA VAL A 93 7.70 19.55 -17.95
C VAL A 93 6.24 19.68 -17.50
N THR A 94 5.98 20.37 -16.39
CA THR A 94 4.62 20.51 -15.85
C THR A 94 3.78 21.40 -16.76
N ALA A 95 4.29 22.57 -17.15
CA ALA A 95 3.60 23.48 -18.06
C ALA A 95 3.36 22.83 -19.45
N VAL A 96 4.37 22.12 -19.99
CA VAL A 96 4.24 21.38 -21.25
C VAL A 96 3.14 20.33 -21.16
N MET A 97 3.07 19.58 -20.06
CA MET A 97 2.04 18.56 -19.86
C MET A 97 0.65 19.16 -19.65
N VAL A 98 0.52 20.21 -18.84
CA VAL A 98 -0.77 20.90 -18.65
C VAL A 98 -1.29 21.41 -19.99
N LYS A 99 -0.43 22.06 -20.78
CA LYS A 99 -0.80 22.53 -22.12
C LYS A 99 -1.20 21.38 -23.03
N LEU A 100 -0.39 20.31 -23.09
CA LEU A 100 -0.69 19.14 -23.92
C LEU A 100 -2.01 18.47 -23.53
N LEU A 101 -2.30 18.37 -22.24
CA LEU A 101 -3.54 17.79 -21.74
C LEU A 101 -4.72 18.78 -21.89
N SER A 102 -4.53 20.09 -21.77
CA SER A 102 -5.61 21.06 -21.97
C SER A 102 -5.98 21.14 -23.45
N ASP A 103 -4.98 21.30 -24.33
CA ASP A 103 -5.16 21.47 -25.78
C ASP A 103 -5.73 20.22 -26.46
N ARG A 104 -5.41 19.02 -25.94
CA ARG A 104 -5.75 17.76 -26.62
C ARG A 104 -6.87 16.96 -25.95
N LEU A 105 -7.15 17.23 -24.68
CA LEU A 105 -7.99 16.38 -23.83
C LEU A 105 -9.31 17.06 -23.45
N ASP A 106 -9.55 18.28 -23.94
CA ASP A 106 -10.74 19.09 -23.63
C ASP A 106 -11.02 19.11 -22.11
N LEU A 107 -9.93 19.21 -21.34
CA LEU A 107 -9.92 19.44 -19.90
C LEU A 107 -9.58 20.91 -19.66
N PRO A 108 -10.51 21.85 -19.94
CA PRO A 108 -10.22 23.29 -19.88
C PRO A 108 -9.83 23.76 -18.48
N ASP A 109 -10.24 23.02 -17.45
CA ASP A 109 -9.98 23.36 -16.04
C ASP A 109 -8.72 22.69 -15.48
N LEU A 110 -7.91 22.00 -16.31
CA LEU A 110 -6.68 21.40 -15.81
C LEU A 110 -5.64 22.47 -15.51
N SER A 111 -5.39 22.67 -14.22
CA SER A 111 -4.38 23.61 -13.73
C SER A 111 -3.11 22.86 -13.31
N ILE A 112 -1.98 23.59 -13.23
CA ILE A 112 -0.75 23.13 -12.57
C ILE A 112 -1.06 22.70 -11.13
N GLU A 113 -2.04 23.32 -10.48
CA GLU A 113 -2.47 22.98 -9.13
C GLU A 113 -3.08 21.58 -9.01
N ASP A 114 -3.60 21.00 -10.10
CA ASP A 114 -4.11 19.62 -10.10
C ASP A 114 -3.00 18.57 -10.16
N ILE A 115 -1.78 19.01 -10.44
CA ILE A 115 -0.61 18.18 -10.52
C ILE A 115 0.10 18.21 -9.17
N SER A 116 0.34 17.02 -8.63
CA SER A 116 1.14 16.85 -7.41
C SER A 116 2.63 16.78 -7.74
N ARG A 117 3.02 16.08 -8.81
CA ARG A 117 4.40 15.97 -9.29
C ARG A 117 4.40 15.71 -10.80
N CYS A 118 5.33 16.32 -11.52
CA CYS A 118 5.58 16.01 -12.93
C CYS A 118 7.07 16.10 -13.24
N HIS A 119 7.66 15.05 -13.82
CA HIS A 119 9.07 15.04 -14.21
C HIS A 119 9.37 13.92 -15.23
N ARG A 120 10.51 14.05 -15.91
CA ARG A 120 11.04 13.01 -16.80
C ARG A 120 11.73 11.91 -16.01
N ILE A 121 11.54 10.66 -16.41
CA ILE A 121 12.17 9.48 -15.82
C ILE A 121 13.17 8.87 -16.80
N GLY A 122 14.33 8.49 -16.27
CA GLY A 122 15.38 7.79 -16.98
C GLY A 122 16.46 8.71 -17.53
N SER A 123 17.52 8.08 -18.05
CA SER A 123 18.64 8.78 -18.69
C SER A 123 18.24 9.26 -20.08
N SER A 124 18.78 10.42 -20.48
CA SER A 124 18.58 10.94 -21.83
C SER A 124 19.18 9.97 -22.86
N LYS A 125 18.42 9.66 -23.91
CA LYS A 125 18.85 8.82 -25.03
C LYS A 125 18.72 9.61 -26.32
N VAL A 126 19.71 9.50 -27.21
CA VAL A 126 19.78 10.23 -28.48
C VAL A 126 18.58 9.92 -29.38
N ASP A 127 18.08 8.69 -29.33
CA ASP A 127 17.05 8.17 -30.25
C ASP A 127 15.64 8.08 -29.61
N LYS A 128 15.49 8.43 -28.32
CA LYS A 128 14.20 8.25 -27.63
C LYS A 128 13.96 9.29 -26.55
N HIS A 129 12.80 9.93 -26.63
CA HIS A 129 12.31 10.80 -25.57
C HIS A 129 12.00 10.02 -24.28
N ARG A 130 12.47 10.56 -23.16
CA ARG A 130 12.24 10.09 -21.78
C ARG A 130 10.76 10.14 -21.44
N VAL A 131 10.36 9.19 -20.61
CA VAL A 131 8.98 9.07 -20.14
C VAL A 131 8.68 10.21 -19.18
N VAL A 132 7.52 10.86 -19.33
CA VAL A 132 7.02 11.80 -18.35
C VAL A 132 6.18 11.03 -17.33
N LEU A 133 6.54 11.13 -16.06
CA LEU A 133 5.67 10.76 -14.96
C LEU A 133 4.87 11.98 -14.54
N ILE A 134 3.54 11.85 -14.53
CA ILE A 134 2.64 12.84 -13.98
C ILE A 134 1.80 12.20 -12.87
N LYS A 135 1.82 12.81 -11.68
CA LYS A 135 0.99 12.44 -10.53
C LYS A 135 -0.08 13.49 -10.33
N PHE A 136 -1.33 13.09 -10.42
CA PHE A 136 -2.49 13.95 -10.19
C PHE A 136 -2.86 14.00 -8.70
N LYS A 137 -3.43 15.11 -8.23
CA LYS A 137 -4.02 15.19 -6.89
C LYS A 137 -5.31 14.37 -6.81
N ARG A 138 -6.12 14.43 -7.88
CA ARG A 138 -7.44 13.80 -7.99
C ARG A 138 -7.40 12.62 -8.96
N LEU A 139 -8.01 11.50 -8.55
CA LEU A 139 -8.06 10.28 -9.38
C LEU A 139 -8.96 10.46 -10.62
N LEU A 140 -10.03 11.25 -10.50
CA LEU A 140 -10.98 11.50 -11.60
C LEU A 140 -10.27 12.11 -12.82
N ILE A 141 -9.44 13.13 -12.60
CA ILE A 141 -8.65 13.78 -13.65
C ILE A 141 -7.69 12.78 -14.29
N ARG A 142 -7.01 11.95 -13.49
CA ARG A 142 -6.14 10.90 -14.01
C ARG A 142 -6.93 9.93 -14.90
N ASN A 143 -8.11 9.49 -14.47
CA ASN A 143 -8.94 8.56 -15.23
C ASN A 143 -9.38 9.16 -16.56
N GLN A 144 -9.81 10.42 -16.58
CA GLN A 144 -10.13 11.14 -17.82
C GLN A 144 -8.93 11.19 -18.77
N ALA A 145 -7.76 11.57 -18.26
CA ALA A 145 -6.52 11.58 -19.04
C ALA A 145 -6.16 10.19 -19.60
N ALA A 146 -6.35 9.14 -18.79
CA ALA A 146 -6.06 7.76 -19.18
C ALA A 146 -7.03 7.22 -20.26
N LEU A 147 -8.33 7.52 -20.17
CA LEU A 147 -9.31 7.13 -21.18
C LEU A 147 -8.98 7.72 -22.55
N TRP A 148 -8.56 8.98 -22.58
CA TRP A 148 -8.15 9.62 -23.82
C TRP A 148 -6.87 9.03 -24.40
N CYS A 149 -5.88 8.73 -23.55
CA CYS A 149 -4.67 8.03 -23.98
C CYS A 149 -4.99 6.71 -24.70
N LEU A 150 -6.02 5.98 -24.26
CA LEU A 150 -6.52 4.79 -24.94
C LEU A 150 -7.17 5.11 -26.28
N GLN A 151 -8.01 6.14 -26.36
CA GLN A 151 -8.63 6.57 -27.62
C GLN A 151 -7.59 7.03 -28.67
N MET A 152 -6.45 7.57 -28.24
CA MET A 152 -5.34 7.94 -29.14
C MET A 152 -4.63 6.71 -29.72
N LEU A 153 -4.49 5.65 -28.93
CA LEU A 153 -3.95 4.37 -29.39
C LEU A 153 -4.85 3.75 -30.48
N ASP A 154 -6.16 3.80 -30.29
CA ASP A 154 -7.14 3.25 -31.25
C ASP A 154 -7.15 4.03 -32.59
N LYS A 155 -6.78 5.31 -32.56
CA LYS A 155 -6.70 6.17 -33.76
C LYS A 155 -5.38 6.03 -34.53
N GLY A 156 -4.51 5.08 -34.17
CA GLY A 156 -3.24 4.82 -34.87
C GLY A 156 -2.22 5.96 -34.76
N ARG A 157 -2.48 6.99 -33.93
CA ARG A 157 -1.49 8.01 -33.58
C ARG A 157 -0.62 7.43 -32.48
N SER A 158 0.70 7.61 -32.63
CA SER A 158 1.78 6.99 -31.85
C SER A 158 1.45 6.66 -30.38
N ARG A 159 2.03 5.57 -29.86
CA ARG A 159 1.85 5.00 -28.51
C ARG A 159 2.31 5.99 -27.42
N ILE A 160 1.48 6.99 -27.12
CA ILE A 160 1.82 8.13 -26.27
C ILE A 160 1.55 7.89 -24.79
N CYS A 161 0.83 6.84 -24.38
CA CYS A 161 0.69 6.56 -22.95
C CYS A 161 0.58 5.06 -22.67
N TYR A 162 1.20 4.64 -21.57
CA TYR A 162 0.95 3.34 -20.98
C TYR A 162 0.40 3.54 -19.57
N TYR A 163 -0.61 2.74 -19.23
CA TYR A 163 -0.98 2.58 -17.84
C TYR A 163 0.22 1.98 -17.11
N ALA A 164 0.69 2.62 -16.06
CA ALA A 164 1.69 2.04 -15.18
C ALA A 164 1.04 0.92 -14.34
N GLN A 165 0.69 -0.19 -14.98
CA GLN A 165 0.48 -1.44 -14.28
C GLN A 165 1.87 -1.97 -13.95
N TRP A 166 2.47 -1.42 -12.90
CA TRP A 166 3.66 -2.03 -12.32
C TRP A 166 3.19 -3.33 -11.67
N ASN A 167 3.31 -4.43 -12.40
CA ASN A 167 3.21 -5.76 -11.83
C ASN A 167 4.24 -5.82 -10.70
N SER A 168 3.75 -5.92 -9.47
CA SER A 168 4.53 -6.35 -8.32
C SER A 168 4.85 -7.84 -8.51
N THR A 169 5.73 -8.13 -9.45
CA THR A 169 6.41 -9.42 -9.54
C THR A 169 7.87 -9.15 -9.24
N SER A 170 8.24 -9.27 -7.97
CA SER A 170 9.56 -9.67 -7.50
C SER A 170 9.42 -10.09 -6.04
N HIS A 171 9.97 -11.28 -5.77
CA HIS A 171 9.78 -12.20 -4.66
C HIS A 171 10.11 -11.67 -3.26
#